data_AF-A0A6C1BZG3-F1
#
_entry.id   AF-A0A6C1BZG3-F1
#
_cell.length_a   1.000
_cell.length_b   1.000
_cell.length_c   1.000
_cell.angle_alpha   90.00
_cell.angle_beta   90.00
_cell.angle_gamma   90.00
#
_symmetry.space_group_name_H-M   'P 1'
#
loop_
_entity.id
_entity.type
_entity.pdbx_description
1 polymer ?
#
loop_
_entity_poly.entity_id
_entity_poly.type
_entity_poly.pdbx_seq_one_letter_code
_entity_poly.pdbx_strand_id
1 'polypeptide(L)'
;MTHAPQAIDPPPVTDHGGGIWSIPVPIPDNPLGHTLVHLVETDAGPVLIDTGWDDPASWQTLVDGVAACGTSVQDLHGVLVTHHHPDHHGLSARVREESGAWIAMHAADAAVVRRTRTSDTRVWLGYLAEKLAAAGAPDAHTAPLRAARDRGRSGELPGARAAVPDREIEPNALLDLPGRRLRAIWTPGHTPGHVCLHLEEEHPGPRAAGAAATGTATGSGAGSETQPGTSPGAAPPAGGGRLFSGDHLLPTISPHIGLYEDPDSDESTDPLGDYLDSLERIARLRPAEVLPAHQYAFTDARARVDELTAHHAERLSDLRALLTERALTPWQLAESMRWNRPWDRIPFASRNIAVAEAEAHLRHLVKLGRVEPVPGSSPVTYRATD
;
A
#
# COMPACT_ATOMS: atom_id res chain seq x y z
N MET A 1 11.39 -10.22 -32.19
CA MET A 1 12.46 -9.38 -31.60
C MET A 1 11.91 -8.85 -30.29
N THR A 2 12.29 -9.47 -29.17
CA THR A 2 11.90 -9.06 -27.82
C THR A 2 12.72 -7.84 -27.44
N HIS A 3 12.08 -6.67 -27.36
CA HIS A 3 12.70 -5.55 -26.65
C HIS A 3 12.78 -5.93 -25.18
N ALA A 4 14.01 -6.12 -24.68
CA ALA A 4 14.25 -6.00 -23.25
C ALA A 4 13.73 -4.61 -22.83
N PRO A 5 12.96 -4.48 -21.75
CA PRO A 5 12.62 -3.16 -21.23
C PRO A 5 13.93 -2.43 -20.94
N GLN A 6 14.09 -1.23 -21.51
CA GLN A 6 15.19 -0.36 -21.13
C GLN A 6 15.05 -0.09 -19.64
N ALA A 7 16.11 -0.33 -18.87
CA ALA A 7 16.19 0.15 -17.50
C ALA A 7 16.03 1.67 -17.56
N ILE A 8 14.86 2.16 -17.14
CA ILE A 8 14.66 3.58 -16.92
C ILE A 8 15.37 3.84 -15.60
N ASP A 9 16.44 4.63 -15.63
CA ASP A 9 17.08 5.08 -14.40
C ASP A 9 16.00 5.67 -13.49
N PRO A 10 15.95 5.28 -12.20
CA PRO A 10 14.95 5.82 -11.29
C PRO A 10 15.08 7.35 -11.25
N PRO A 11 13.97 8.09 -11.05
CA PRO A 11 14.03 9.54 -10.96
C PRO A 11 15.01 10.00 -9.87
N PRO A 12 15.48 11.25 -9.89
CA PRO A 12 16.31 11.74 -8.79
C PRO A 12 15.51 11.82 -7.48
N VAL A 13 16.22 11.84 -6.35
CA VAL A 13 15.64 12.15 -5.03
C VAL A 13 14.89 13.48 -5.11
N THR A 14 13.68 13.51 -4.56
CA THR A 14 12.84 14.71 -4.52
C THR A 14 12.83 15.28 -3.11
N ASP A 15 13.26 16.54 -2.96
CA ASP A 15 13.15 17.31 -1.72
C ASP A 15 11.81 18.06 -1.68
N HIS A 16 10.91 17.62 -0.80
CA HIS A 16 9.60 18.23 -0.61
C HIS A 16 9.67 19.45 0.33
N GLY A 17 10.80 19.69 1.00
CA GLY A 17 10.99 20.73 2.01
C GLY A 17 10.43 20.33 3.38
N GLY A 18 10.92 20.99 4.44
CA GLY A 18 10.52 20.65 5.82
C GLY A 18 11.07 19.31 6.30
N GLY A 19 12.28 18.95 5.85
CA GLY A 19 12.94 17.71 6.27
C GLY A 19 12.26 16.44 5.73
N ILE A 20 11.68 16.51 4.53
CA ILE A 20 10.97 15.40 3.87
C ILE A 20 11.53 15.19 2.45
N TRP A 21 11.93 13.95 2.15
CA TRP A 21 12.40 13.54 0.83
C TRP A 21 11.71 12.27 0.34
N SER A 22 11.62 12.08 -0.97
CA SER A 22 11.28 10.80 -1.59
C SER A 22 12.47 10.24 -2.36
N ILE A 23 12.79 8.98 -2.12
CA ILE A 23 13.86 8.20 -2.74
C ILE A 23 13.20 7.10 -3.58
N PRO A 24 13.30 7.14 -4.92
CA PRO A 24 12.70 6.14 -5.79
C PRO A 24 13.57 4.87 -5.86
N VAL A 25 13.28 3.92 -4.97
CA VAL A 25 13.97 2.62 -4.91
C VAL A 25 13.39 1.70 -5.98
N PRO A 26 14.20 1.15 -6.90
CA PRO A 26 13.70 0.34 -8.01
C PRO A 26 13.03 -0.96 -7.54
N ILE A 27 12.11 -1.46 -8.36
CA ILE A 27 11.52 -2.79 -8.22
C ILE A 27 11.87 -3.56 -9.51
N PRO A 28 12.94 -4.39 -9.50
CA PRO A 28 13.40 -5.09 -10.70
C PRO A 28 12.30 -5.92 -11.36
N ASP A 29 12.24 -5.88 -12.69
CA ASP A 29 11.28 -6.63 -13.52
C ASP A 29 9.79 -6.42 -13.19
N ASN A 30 9.45 -5.33 -12.48
CA ASN A 30 8.08 -4.99 -12.13
C ASN A 30 7.57 -3.77 -12.92
N PRO A 31 6.34 -3.80 -13.47
CA PRO A 31 5.78 -2.69 -14.22
C PRO A 31 5.59 -1.39 -13.42
N LEU A 32 5.59 -1.44 -12.08
CA LEU A 32 5.57 -0.24 -11.23
C LEU A 32 6.88 0.55 -11.31
N GLY A 33 8.00 -0.11 -11.64
CA GLY A 33 9.31 0.50 -11.82
C GLY A 33 10.05 0.81 -10.51
N HIS A 34 9.41 1.54 -9.58
CA HIS A 34 10.01 1.90 -8.29
C HIS A 34 8.96 2.11 -7.18
N THR A 35 9.42 2.03 -5.94
CA THR A 35 8.73 2.47 -4.73
C THR A 35 9.39 3.74 -4.20
N LEU A 36 8.60 4.77 -3.91
CA LEU A 36 9.02 5.99 -3.24
C LEU A 36 9.14 5.72 -1.74
N VAL A 37 10.37 5.48 -1.29
CA VAL A 37 10.73 5.45 0.14
C VAL A 37 10.88 6.88 0.62
N HIS A 38 10.23 7.25 1.72
CA HIS A 38 10.31 8.61 2.22
C HIS A 38 11.27 8.71 3.39
N LEU A 39 12.10 9.76 3.42
CA LEU A 39 12.95 10.09 4.56
C LEU A 39 12.36 11.28 5.31
N VAL A 40 12.25 11.14 6.63
CA VAL A 40 11.64 12.09 7.55
C VAL A 40 12.68 12.48 8.61
N GLU A 41 13.14 13.72 8.61
CA GLU A 41 13.99 14.24 9.70
C GLU A 41 13.23 14.30 11.02
N THR A 42 13.88 13.90 12.11
CA THR A 42 13.34 14.01 13.49
C THR A 42 14.45 14.45 14.43
N ASP A 43 14.12 14.92 15.63
CA ASP A 43 15.11 15.35 16.62
C ASP A 43 15.95 14.17 17.18
N ALA A 44 15.49 12.92 16.98
CA ALA A 44 16.20 11.71 17.40
C ALA A 44 17.07 11.09 16.29
N GLY A 45 16.96 11.60 15.07
CA GLY A 45 17.61 11.07 13.86
C GLY A 45 16.59 10.76 12.74
N PRO A 46 17.03 10.61 11.49
CA PRO A 46 16.13 10.38 10.37
C PRO A 46 15.37 9.06 10.48
N VAL A 47 14.10 9.07 10.07
CA VAL A 47 13.24 7.89 10.01
C VAL A 47 12.81 7.65 8.57
N LEU A 48 12.83 6.39 8.13
CA LEU A 48 12.26 6.03 6.84
C LEU A 48 10.77 5.69 6.96
N ILE A 49 10.01 6.00 5.92
CA ILE A 49 8.71 5.40 5.65
C ILE A 49 8.90 4.45 4.47
N ASP A 50 8.69 3.17 4.73
CA ASP A 50 9.03 2.04 3.86
C ASP A 50 10.54 1.94 3.55
N THR A 51 10.94 0.89 2.83
CA THR A 51 12.36 0.53 2.60
C THR A 51 12.66 0.05 1.19
N GLY A 52 11.66 -0.21 0.35
CA GLY A 52 11.88 -0.71 -0.99
C GLY A 52 11.99 -2.24 -1.08
N TRP A 53 12.28 -2.70 -2.30
CA TRP A 53 12.40 -4.12 -2.65
C TRP A 53 13.76 -4.72 -2.28
N ASP A 54 13.76 -5.97 -1.79
CA ASP A 54 14.99 -6.71 -1.43
C ASP A 54 15.76 -7.16 -2.68
N ASP A 55 16.63 -6.29 -3.17
CA ASP A 55 17.55 -6.52 -4.28
C ASP A 55 18.83 -5.68 -4.12
N PRO A 56 20.02 -6.17 -4.54
CA PRO A 56 21.27 -5.43 -4.39
C PRO A 56 21.31 -4.05 -5.05
N ALA A 57 20.71 -3.87 -6.23
CA ALA A 57 20.67 -2.56 -6.89
C ALA A 57 19.71 -1.62 -6.16
N SER A 58 18.58 -2.17 -5.69
CA SER A 58 17.59 -1.45 -4.87
C SER A 58 18.21 -0.95 -3.56
N TRP A 59 19.00 -1.79 -2.89
CA TRP A 59 19.78 -1.39 -1.72
C TRP A 59 20.75 -0.26 -2.03
N GLN A 60 21.51 -0.36 -3.13
CA GLN A 60 22.46 0.69 -3.49
C GLN A 60 21.75 2.02 -3.77
N THR A 61 20.62 1.99 -4.48
CA THR A 61 19.80 3.19 -4.70
C THR A 61 19.29 3.80 -3.39
N LEU A 62 18.87 2.97 -2.42
CA LEU A 62 18.47 3.46 -1.11
C LEU A 62 19.63 4.16 -0.38
N VAL A 63 20.82 3.53 -0.35
CA VAL A 63 22.03 4.10 0.27
C VAL A 63 22.39 5.44 -0.37
N ASP A 64 22.47 5.49 -1.70
CA ASP A 64 22.81 6.70 -2.44
C ASP A 64 21.76 7.79 -2.25
N GLY A 65 20.48 7.41 -2.18
CA GLY A 65 19.37 8.32 -1.92
C GLY A 65 19.41 8.93 -0.52
N VAL A 66 19.68 8.13 0.50
CA VAL A 66 19.87 8.61 1.88
C VAL A 66 21.07 9.54 1.96
N ALA A 67 22.18 9.21 1.29
CA ALA A 67 23.36 10.08 1.17
C ALA A 67 23.03 11.42 0.50
N ALA A 68 22.22 11.41 -0.56
CA ALA A 68 21.76 12.62 -1.24
C ALA A 68 20.85 13.51 -0.37
N CYS A 69 20.20 12.94 0.66
CA CYS A 69 19.46 13.69 1.68
C CYS A 69 20.37 14.33 2.74
N GLY A 70 21.68 14.11 2.68
CA GLY A 70 22.66 14.70 3.61
C GLY A 70 22.90 13.90 4.89
N THR A 71 22.52 12.61 4.91
CA THR A 71 22.73 11.70 6.05
C THR A 71 23.25 10.34 5.58
N SER A 72 23.38 9.35 6.46
CA SER A 72 23.80 8.00 6.10
C SER A 72 22.81 6.95 6.61
N VAL A 73 22.86 5.74 6.04
CA VAL A 73 22.02 4.64 6.52
C VAL A 73 22.32 4.32 7.98
N GLN A 74 23.58 4.46 8.42
CA GLN A 74 24.00 4.23 9.80
C GLN A 74 23.37 5.22 10.80
N ASP A 75 22.91 6.38 10.33
CA ASP A 75 22.27 7.40 11.16
C ASP A 75 20.76 7.20 11.29
N LEU A 76 20.17 6.24 10.56
CA LEU A 76 18.72 6.00 10.59
C LEU A 76 18.28 5.56 11.99
N HIS A 77 17.34 6.30 12.55
CA HIS A 77 16.80 6.05 13.88
C HIS A 77 15.71 4.97 13.87
N GLY A 78 14.92 4.89 12.80
CA GLY A 78 13.74 4.03 12.73
C GLY A 78 13.18 3.87 11.33
N VAL A 79 12.27 2.90 11.20
CA VAL A 79 11.48 2.65 9.99
C VAL A 79 10.02 2.47 10.35
N LEU A 80 9.15 3.26 9.73
CA LEU A 80 7.70 3.08 9.73
C LEU A 80 7.32 2.35 8.46
N VAL A 81 6.64 1.22 8.57
CA VAL A 81 6.23 0.44 7.40
C VAL A 81 4.73 0.62 7.20
N THR A 82 4.34 1.09 6.00
CA THR A 82 2.93 1.33 5.65
C THR A 82 2.15 0.02 5.59
N HIS A 83 2.76 -1.02 5.00
CA HIS A 83 2.18 -2.36 4.93
C HIS A 83 3.21 -3.44 4.57
N HIS A 84 2.82 -4.70 4.66
CA HIS A 84 3.71 -5.87 4.57
C HIS A 84 4.22 -6.23 3.17
N HIS A 85 3.77 -5.57 2.09
CA HIS A 85 4.17 -5.97 0.75
C HIS A 85 5.71 -5.82 0.55
N PRO A 86 6.32 -6.73 -0.23
CA PRO A 86 7.77 -6.88 -0.31
C PRO A 86 8.50 -5.65 -0.85
N ASP A 87 7.86 -4.81 -1.66
CA ASP A 87 8.40 -3.56 -2.17
C ASP A 87 8.34 -2.40 -1.17
N HIS A 88 7.62 -2.55 -0.05
CA HIS A 88 7.58 -1.57 1.04
C HIS A 88 8.50 -1.98 2.18
N HIS A 89 8.56 -3.27 2.46
CA HIS A 89 9.21 -3.80 3.66
C HIS A 89 10.46 -4.65 3.36
N GLY A 90 10.78 -4.92 2.10
CA GLY A 90 11.80 -5.89 1.69
C GLY A 90 13.17 -5.65 2.30
N LEU A 91 13.68 -4.42 2.22
CA LEU A 91 15.02 -4.06 2.72
C LEU A 91 15.08 -3.80 4.23
N SER A 92 13.97 -3.87 4.96
CA SER A 92 13.89 -3.52 6.39
C SER A 92 14.87 -4.29 7.28
N ALA A 93 15.13 -5.57 7.00
CA ALA A 93 16.11 -6.35 7.76
C ALA A 93 17.53 -5.81 7.58
N ARG A 94 17.88 -5.46 6.34
CA ARG A 94 19.19 -4.90 6.01
C ARG A 94 19.36 -3.48 6.56
N VAL A 95 18.32 -2.65 6.49
CA VAL A 95 18.31 -1.33 7.15
C VAL A 95 18.59 -1.49 8.65
N ARG A 96 17.88 -2.39 9.34
CA ARG A 96 18.11 -2.67 10.77
C ARG A 96 19.53 -3.14 11.05
N GLU A 97 20.07 -4.05 10.24
CA GLU A 97 21.42 -4.59 10.42
C GLU A 97 22.50 -3.50 10.35
N GLU A 98 22.35 -2.55 9.43
CA GLU A 98 23.35 -1.50 9.17
C GLU A 98 23.23 -0.30 10.12
N SER A 99 22.04 -0.05 10.68
CA SER A 99 21.73 1.17 11.46
C SER A 99 21.38 0.92 12.93
N GLY A 100 20.90 -0.27 13.26
CA GLY A 100 20.22 -0.52 14.54
C GLY A 100 18.81 0.07 14.65
N ALA A 101 18.24 0.59 13.55
CA ALA A 101 16.90 1.17 13.52
C ALA A 101 15.82 0.19 14.01
N TRP A 102 14.89 0.71 14.81
CA TRP A 102 13.65 -0.01 15.14
C TRP A 102 12.73 -0.06 13.92
N ILE A 103 11.88 -1.08 13.84
CA ILE A 103 10.91 -1.26 12.75
C ILE A 103 9.50 -1.32 13.35
N ALA A 104 8.63 -0.41 12.91
CA ALA A 104 7.24 -0.35 13.33
C ALA A 104 6.28 -0.70 12.19
N MET A 105 5.24 -1.47 12.50
CA MET A 105 4.18 -1.88 11.56
C MET A 105 2.89 -2.10 12.34
N HIS A 106 1.73 -1.94 11.70
CA HIS A 106 0.46 -2.30 12.31
C HIS A 106 0.38 -3.81 12.63
N ALA A 107 -0.25 -4.20 13.75
CA ALA A 107 -0.30 -5.59 14.20
C ALA A 107 -0.80 -6.59 13.16
N ALA A 108 -1.86 -6.21 12.42
CA ALA A 108 -2.47 -7.09 11.43
C ALA A 108 -1.48 -7.46 10.29
N ASP A 109 -0.66 -6.52 9.84
CA ASP A 109 0.36 -6.78 8.83
C ASP A 109 1.61 -7.44 9.44
N ALA A 110 1.96 -7.10 10.69
CA ALA A 110 3.01 -7.79 11.41
C ALA A 110 2.70 -9.29 11.61
N ALA A 111 1.43 -9.66 11.77
CA ALA A 111 0.99 -11.06 11.80
C ALA A 111 1.24 -11.77 10.45
N VAL A 112 1.00 -11.09 9.33
CA VAL A 112 1.31 -11.60 7.99
C VAL A 112 2.82 -11.79 7.83
N VAL A 113 3.65 -10.82 8.23
CA VAL A 113 5.12 -10.93 8.18
C VAL A 113 5.61 -12.15 8.98
N ARG A 114 5.13 -12.33 10.21
CA ARG A 114 5.51 -13.47 11.07
C ARG A 114 5.17 -14.81 10.41
N ARG A 115 4.02 -14.90 9.73
CA ARG A 115 3.59 -16.09 9.00
C ARG A 115 4.43 -16.34 7.75
N THR A 116 4.67 -15.31 6.95
CA THR A 116 5.49 -15.41 5.73
C THR A 116 6.91 -15.91 6.05
N ARG A 117 7.49 -15.46 7.17
CA ARG A 117 8.83 -15.89 7.61
C ARG A 117 8.92 -17.35 8.05
N THR A 118 7.83 -17.92 8.54
CA THR A 118 7.82 -19.31 9.04
C THR A 118 7.19 -20.29 8.06
N SER A 119 6.55 -19.78 7.00
CA SER A 119 5.87 -20.60 5.99
C SER A 119 6.83 -21.26 5.01
N ASP A 120 6.69 -22.56 4.81
CA ASP A 120 7.38 -23.28 3.74
C ASP A 120 6.73 -22.93 2.38
N THR A 121 7.54 -22.59 1.37
CA THR A 121 7.07 -22.27 0.02
C THR A 121 6.14 -23.32 -0.57
N ARG A 122 6.29 -24.60 -0.20
CA ARG A 122 5.39 -25.69 -0.62
C ARG A 122 4.00 -25.56 0.00
N VAL A 123 3.93 -25.17 1.27
CA VAL A 123 2.65 -24.93 1.96
C VAL A 123 1.92 -23.78 1.27
N TRP A 124 2.62 -22.67 0.99
CA TRP A 124 2.05 -21.54 0.28
C TRP A 124 1.58 -21.89 -1.15
N LEU A 125 2.39 -22.61 -1.93
CA LEU A 125 2.00 -23.06 -3.28
C LEU A 125 0.80 -24.02 -3.25
N GLY A 126 0.71 -24.88 -2.23
CA GLY A 126 -0.43 -25.76 -2.00
C GLY A 126 -1.71 -24.96 -1.73
N TYR A 127 -1.66 -24.06 -0.75
CA TYR A 127 -2.75 -23.15 -0.40
C TYR A 127 -3.22 -22.35 -1.62
N LEU A 128 -2.30 -21.73 -2.38
CA LEU A 128 -2.65 -20.96 -3.56
C LEU A 128 -3.33 -21.81 -4.63
N ALA A 129 -2.82 -23.03 -4.89
CA ALA A 129 -3.42 -23.93 -5.88
C ALA A 129 -4.83 -24.38 -5.48
N GLU A 130 -5.06 -24.64 -4.18
CA GLU A 130 -6.36 -25.03 -3.63
C GLU A 130 -7.35 -23.86 -3.67
N LYS A 131 -6.93 -22.65 -3.25
CA LYS A 131 -7.73 -21.44 -3.33
C LYS A 131 -8.18 -21.15 -4.77
N LEU A 132 -7.25 -21.19 -5.72
CA LEU A 132 -7.57 -20.97 -7.13
C LEU A 132 -8.49 -22.05 -7.69
N ALA A 133 -8.31 -23.32 -7.30
CA ALA A 133 -9.22 -24.39 -7.70
C ALA A 133 -10.64 -24.17 -7.13
N ALA A 134 -10.76 -23.73 -5.88
CA ALA A 134 -12.04 -23.39 -5.25
C ALA A 134 -12.71 -22.17 -5.93
N ALA A 135 -11.92 -21.23 -6.43
CA ALA A 135 -12.39 -20.13 -7.28
C ALA A 135 -12.80 -20.56 -8.70
N GLY A 136 -12.58 -21.83 -9.07
CA GLY A 136 -12.92 -22.39 -10.38
C GLY A 136 -11.84 -22.24 -11.44
N ALA A 137 -10.58 -22.05 -11.06
CA ALA A 137 -9.46 -22.04 -11.99
C ALA A 137 -9.31 -23.38 -12.72
N PRO A 138 -9.03 -23.37 -14.04
CA PRO A 138 -8.81 -24.60 -14.80
C PRO A 138 -7.56 -25.32 -14.32
N ASP A 139 -7.52 -26.63 -14.54
CA ASP A 139 -6.37 -27.47 -14.18
C ASP A 139 -5.07 -26.98 -14.85
N ALA A 140 -5.17 -26.49 -16.09
CA ALA A 140 -4.04 -25.89 -16.81
C ALA A 140 -3.38 -24.71 -16.08
N HIS A 141 -4.11 -24.01 -15.20
CA HIS A 141 -3.57 -22.93 -14.38
C HIS A 141 -3.06 -23.42 -13.02
N THR A 142 -3.71 -24.41 -12.41
CA THR A 142 -3.35 -24.88 -11.06
C THR A 142 -2.31 -26.00 -11.05
N ALA A 143 -2.20 -26.81 -12.11
CA ALA A 143 -1.23 -27.89 -12.22
C ALA A 143 0.24 -27.42 -12.20
N PRO A 144 0.63 -26.30 -12.83
CA PRO A 144 1.97 -25.75 -12.70
C PRO A 144 2.36 -25.41 -11.25
N LEU A 145 1.42 -24.91 -10.45
CA LEU A 145 1.63 -24.58 -9.02
C LEU A 145 1.86 -25.85 -8.21
N ARG A 146 1.02 -26.88 -8.40
CA ARG A 146 1.20 -28.20 -7.77
C ARG A 146 2.53 -28.84 -8.16
N ALA A 147 2.90 -28.79 -9.44
CA ALA A 147 4.18 -29.30 -9.90
C ALA A 147 5.38 -28.51 -9.33
N ALA A 148 5.25 -27.19 -9.13
CA ALA A 148 6.29 -26.38 -8.48
C ALA A 148 6.46 -26.76 -7.00
N ARG A 149 5.34 -27.00 -6.28
CA ARG A 149 5.32 -27.52 -4.91
C ARG A 149 6.01 -28.88 -4.83
N ASP A 150 5.62 -29.83 -5.67
CA ASP A 150 6.08 -31.22 -5.63
C ASP A 150 7.57 -31.35 -6.00
N ARG A 151 8.07 -30.47 -6.87
CA ARG A 151 9.50 -30.39 -7.20
C ARG A 151 10.36 -29.84 -6.06
N GLY A 152 9.76 -29.30 -5.00
CA GLY A 152 10.49 -28.77 -3.84
C GLY A 152 11.43 -27.62 -4.19
N ARG A 153 11.04 -26.73 -5.10
CA ARG A 153 11.86 -25.55 -5.42
C ARG A 153 12.12 -24.75 -4.14
N SER A 154 13.38 -24.72 -3.73
CA SER A 154 13.91 -23.91 -2.63
C SER A 154 14.10 -22.47 -3.12
N GLY A 155 13.00 -21.74 -3.28
CA GLY A 155 13.02 -20.28 -3.38
C GLY A 155 12.38 -19.72 -2.12
N GLU A 156 13.04 -18.78 -1.47
CA GLU A 156 12.41 -18.00 -0.40
C GLU A 156 11.30 -17.14 -1.01
N LEU A 157 10.17 -17.01 -0.31
CA LEU A 157 9.11 -16.10 -0.72
C LEU A 157 9.62 -14.65 -0.66
N PRO A 158 9.21 -13.76 -1.59
CA PRO A 158 9.47 -12.33 -1.42
C PRO A 158 9.03 -11.85 -0.03
N GLY A 159 9.89 -11.10 0.65
CA GLY A 159 9.64 -10.64 2.02
C GLY A 159 9.99 -11.65 3.13
N ALA A 160 10.38 -12.89 2.82
CA ALA A 160 10.78 -13.88 3.83
C ALA A 160 12.03 -13.45 4.65
N ARG A 161 12.85 -12.55 4.10
CA ARG A 161 14.03 -11.98 4.76
C ARG A 161 13.74 -10.70 5.54
N ALA A 162 12.62 -10.05 5.26
CA ALA A 162 12.26 -8.77 5.85
C ALA A 162 12.12 -8.85 7.38
N ALA A 163 12.37 -7.75 8.08
CA ALA A 163 12.47 -7.72 9.53
C ALA A 163 11.12 -8.05 10.20
N VAL A 164 11.10 -8.89 11.23
CA VAL A 164 9.92 -8.92 12.11
C VAL A 164 9.82 -7.55 12.81
N PRO A 165 8.70 -6.82 12.69
CA PRO A 165 8.52 -5.53 13.37
C PRO A 165 8.67 -5.69 14.88
N ASP A 166 9.41 -4.77 15.51
CA ASP A 166 9.65 -4.74 16.96
C ASP A 166 8.79 -3.70 17.69
N ARG A 167 8.11 -2.83 16.92
CA ARG A 167 7.12 -1.87 17.42
C ARG A 167 5.80 -2.03 16.67
N GLU A 168 4.72 -1.74 17.37
CA GLU A 168 3.37 -1.73 16.80
C GLU A 168 2.95 -0.29 16.47
N ILE A 169 2.34 -0.11 15.30
CA ILE A 169 1.67 1.12 14.93
C ILE A 169 0.20 1.01 15.33
N GLU A 170 -0.15 1.72 16.41
CA GLU A 170 -1.53 1.78 16.92
C GLU A 170 -2.41 2.68 16.05
N PRO A 171 -3.65 2.26 15.72
CA PRO A 171 -4.59 3.08 14.96
C PRO A 171 -4.85 4.45 15.59
N ASN A 172 -4.74 5.50 14.78
CA ASN A 172 -4.94 6.91 15.14
C ASN A 172 -3.95 7.49 16.16
N ALA A 173 -2.90 6.75 16.53
CA ALA A 173 -1.88 7.24 17.44
C ALA A 173 -1.02 8.34 16.82
N LEU A 174 -0.62 9.31 17.64
CA LEU A 174 0.49 10.20 17.32
C LEU A 174 1.77 9.41 17.61
N LEU A 175 2.62 9.23 16.61
CA LEU A 175 3.83 8.43 16.73
C LEU A 175 4.87 9.17 17.58
N ASP A 176 5.64 8.41 18.36
CA ASP A 176 6.73 8.93 19.18
C ASP A 176 7.95 9.27 18.30
N LEU A 177 7.85 10.39 17.59
CA LEU A 177 8.86 10.94 16.71
C LEU A 177 9.18 12.37 17.16
N PRO A 178 10.20 12.56 18.02
CA PRO A 178 10.58 13.88 18.53
C PRO A 178 10.74 14.91 17.41
N GLY A 179 10.16 16.10 17.61
CA GLY A 179 10.15 17.18 16.63
C GLY A 179 9.08 17.05 15.53
N ARG A 180 8.37 15.92 15.44
CA ARG A 180 7.36 15.67 14.39
C ARG A 180 5.97 15.40 14.94
N ARG A 181 4.94 15.81 14.18
CA ARG A 181 3.52 15.50 14.46
C ARG A 181 2.95 14.55 13.42
N LEU A 182 3.36 13.29 13.47
CA LEU A 182 2.94 12.26 12.53
C LEU A 182 1.89 11.32 13.14
N ARG A 183 0.66 11.33 12.60
CA ARG A 183 -0.43 10.46 13.04
C ARG A 183 -0.56 9.25 12.12
N ALA A 184 -0.68 8.06 12.70
CA ALA A 184 -0.98 6.84 11.95
C ALA A 184 -2.49 6.66 11.77
N ILE A 185 -2.97 6.64 10.54
CA ILE A 185 -4.38 6.41 10.20
C ILE A 185 -4.49 5.00 9.63
N TRP A 186 -5.18 4.12 10.35
CA TRP A 186 -5.44 2.76 9.85
C TRP A 186 -6.38 2.81 8.65
N THR A 187 -5.95 2.24 7.54
CA THR A 187 -6.61 2.28 6.22
C THR A 187 -6.67 0.89 5.58
N PRO A 188 -7.34 -0.09 6.23
CA PRO A 188 -7.43 -1.45 5.71
C PRO A 188 -8.11 -1.50 4.34
N GLY A 189 -7.83 -2.57 3.60
CA GLY A 189 -8.46 -2.87 2.31
C GLY A 189 -7.45 -3.30 1.25
N HIS A 190 -6.33 -2.59 1.13
CA HIS A 190 -5.19 -3.05 0.32
C HIS A 190 -4.47 -4.23 1.01
N THR A 191 -4.18 -4.05 2.30
CA THR A 191 -3.73 -5.09 3.23
C THR A 191 -4.53 -4.95 4.55
N PRO A 192 -4.56 -5.95 5.45
CA PRO A 192 -5.35 -5.85 6.67
C PRO A 192 -4.80 -4.81 7.65
N GLY A 193 -3.49 -4.56 7.62
CA GLY A 193 -2.80 -3.60 8.48
C GLY A 193 -2.29 -2.35 7.77
N HIS A 194 -2.75 -2.03 6.57
CA HIS A 194 -2.27 -0.84 5.88
C HIS A 194 -2.51 0.44 6.72
N VAL A 195 -1.50 1.30 6.81
CA VAL A 195 -1.59 2.61 7.46
C VAL A 195 -1.19 3.73 6.50
N CYS A 196 -1.97 4.81 6.47
CA CYS A 196 -1.50 6.11 5.99
C CYS A 196 -0.87 6.89 7.15
N LEU A 197 0.16 7.68 6.89
CA LEU A 197 0.81 8.51 7.91
C LEU A 197 0.53 9.98 7.59
N HIS A 198 -0.24 10.66 8.43
CA HIS A 198 -0.61 12.06 8.26
C HIS A 198 0.29 12.96 9.09
N LEU A 199 1.15 13.71 8.41
CA LEU A 199 1.98 14.74 9.00
C LEU A 199 1.11 15.99 9.19
N GLU A 200 0.72 16.27 10.44
CA GLU A 200 -0.21 17.35 10.81
C GLU A 200 0.45 18.74 10.84
N GLU A 201 1.75 18.82 10.56
CA GLU A 201 2.51 20.08 10.49
C GLU A 201 2.01 20.97 9.34
N GLU A 202 2.27 22.27 9.46
CA GLU A 202 1.99 23.20 8.36
C GLU A 202 2.77 22.80 7.11
N HIS A 203 2.07 22.70 5.98
CA HIS A 203 2.71 22.41 4.69
C HIS A 203 3.60 23.62 4.33
N PRO A 204 4.91 23.41 4.08
CA PRO A 204 5.75 24.50 3.61
C PRO A 204 5.26 24.85 2.21
N GLY A 205 4.54 25.97 2.10
CA GLY A 205 3.91 26.40 0.85
C GLY A 205 4.87 26.36 -0.36
N PRO A 206 4.35 26.48 -1.59
CA PRO A 206 5.13 26.22 -2.80
C PRO A 206 6.47 26.94 -2.78
N ARG A 207 7.57 26.16 -2.83
CA ARG A 207 8.91 26.72 -2.99
C ARG A 207 8.92 27.55 -4.26
N ALA A 208 9.14 28.86 -4.12
CA ALA A 208 9.41 29.72 -5.26
C ALA A 208 10.61 29.13 -6.01
N ALA A 209 10.41 28.75 -7.27
CA ALA A 209 11.49 28.36 -8.15
C ALA A 209 12.46 29.56 -8.27
N GLY A 210 13.62 29.45 -7.63
CA GLY A 210 14.83 30.26 -7.80
C GLY A 210 14.67 31.78 -7.97
N ALA A 211 14.99 32.54 -6.92
CA ALA A 211 15.50 33.90 -7.09
C ALA A 211 16.62 34.17 -6.09
N ALA A 212 17.74 34.65 -6.65
CA ALA A 212 18.97 35.01 -5.97
C ALA A 212 18.78 36.11 -4.91
N ALA A 213 19.77 36.19 -4.02
CA ALA A 213 19.91 37.16 -2.94
C ALA A 213 19.57 38.62 -3.35
N THR A 214 18.89 39.34 -2.45
CA THR A 214 19.34 40.61 -1.83
C THR A 214 18.20 41.25 -1.02
N GLY A 215 18.53 41.90 0.10
CA GLY A 215 17.82 43.10 0.55
C GLY A 215 16.99 43.01 1.84
N THR A 216 17.61 43.44 2.92
CA THR A 216 17.05 43.84 4.23
C THR A 216 15.90 44.86 4.18
N ALA A 217 14.91 44.75 5.07
CA ALA A 217 14.40 45.86 5.89
C ALA A 217 13.46 45.39 7.01
N THR A 218 13.56 46.08 8.15
CA THR A 218 12.91 45.91 9.46
C THR A 218 11.51 46.52 9.55
N GLY A 219 10.65 45.97 10.41
CA GLY A 219 9.43 46.64 10.88
C GLY A 219 8.77 45.92 12.06
N SER A 220 8.53 46.66 13.14
CA SER A 220 8.10 46.22 14.47
C SER A 220 6.58 46.28 14.69
N GLY A 221 6.07 45.56 15.70
CA GLY A 221 4.72 45.78 16.26
C GLY A 221 4.28 44.68 17.23
N ALA A 222 4.05 45.04 18.50
CA ALA A 222 3.70 44.15 19.62
C ALA A 222 2.18 44.17 19.94
N GLY A 223 1.66 43.12 20.62
CA GLY A 223 0.36 43.20 21.30
C GLY A 223 -0.31 41.89 21.78
N SER A 224 -0.05 41.52 23.04
CA SER A 224 -0.89 40.92 24.12
C SER A 224 -1.83 39.69 23.95
N GLU A 225 -1.47 38.66 24.75
CA GLU A 225 -2.21 37.68 25.59
C GLU A 225 -3.76 37.65 25.69
N THR A 226 -4.37 36.46 25.61
CA THR A 226 -4.99 35.67 26.73
C THR A 226 -5.86 34.48 26.24
N GLN A 227 -5.80 33.35 26.97
CA GLN A 227 -6.68 32.15 26.96
C GLN A 227 -7.13 31.89 28.44
N PRO A 228 -7.99 30.92 28.86
CA PRO A 228 -8.67 29.79 28.15
C PRO A 228 -10.16 29.52 28.55
N GLY A 229 -10.80 28.54 27.90
CA GLY A 229 -12.03 27.86 28.36
C GLY A 229 -12.24 26.52 27.62
N THR A 230 -12.48 25.43 28.36
CA THR A 230 -12.28 24.01 27.96
C THR A 230 -13.56 23.22 27.59
N SER A 231 -13.43 22.43 26.50
CA SER A 231 -14.00 21.08 26.21
C SER A 231 -15.51 20.88 25.90
N PRO A 232 -15.94 19.78 25.22
CA PRO A 232 -15.20 18.72 24.49
C PRO A 232 -15.67 18.52 23.02
N GLY A 233 -14.83 17.87 22.20
CA GLY A 233 -15.17 17.43 20.84
C GLY A 233 -14.44 18.19 19.74
N ALA A 234 -13.11 18.17 19.74
CA ALA A 234 -12.37 18.69 18.60
C ALA A 234 -12.54 17.73 17.42
N ALA A 235 -13.36 18.12 16.45
CA ALA A 235 -13.21 17.65 15.08
C ALA A 235 -11.73 17.82 14.67
N PRO A 236 -11.15 16.88 13.89
CA PRO A 236 -9.78 17.02 13.44
C PRO A 236 -9.59 18.38 12.73
N PRO A 237 -8.45 19.07 12.92
CA PRO A 237 -8.22 20.39 12.35
C PRO A 237 -8.45 20.36 10.83
N ALA A 238 -9.00 21.46 10.33
CA ALA A 238 -9.32 21.62 8.92
C ALA A 238 -8.04 21.60 8.06
N GLY A 239 -7.86 20.51 7.31
CA GLY A 239 -7.07 20.40 6.08
C GLY A 239 -5.73 21.14 6.03
N GLY A 240 -4.67 20.45 6.43
CA GLY A 240 -3.29 20.93 6.32
C GLY A 240 -2.29 19.79 6.50
N GLY A 241 -1.09 19.96 5.95
CA GLY A 241 0.02 19.02 6.08
C GLY A 241 0.13 18.00 4.94
N ARG A 242 0.88 16.92 5.17
CA ARG A 242 1.20 15.91 4.15
C ARG A 242 0.68 14.54 4.53
N LEU A 243 0.22 13.77 3.55
CA LEU A 243 -0.19 12.39 3.75
C LEU A 243 0.77 11.45 3.02
N PHE A 244 1.52 10.65 3.77
CA PHE A 244 2.18 9.47 3.19
C PHE A 244 1.12 8.39 3.03
N SER A 245 0.65 8.18 1.80
CA SER A 245 -0.53 7.34 1.55
C SER A 245 -0.20 5.86 1.34
N GLY A 246 1.08 5.48 1.26
CA GLY A 246 1.47 4.13 0.87
C GLY A 246 0.81 3.75 -0.45
N ASP A 247 0.16 2.59 -0.45
CA ASP A 247 -0.65 2.10 -1.58
C ASP A 247 -2.13 2.42 -1.45
N HIS A 248 -2.56 3.11 -0.39
CA HIS A 248 -3.98 3.40 -0.21
C HIS A 248 -4.52 4.40 -1.26
N LEU A 249 -3.74 5.43 -1.58
CA LEU A 249 -4.14 6.50 -2.52
C LEU A 249 -3.00 6.82 -3.49
N LEU A 250 -3.09 6.29 -4.70
CA LEU A 250 -2.12 6.44 -5.79
C LEU A 250 -2.67 7.38 -6.88
N PRO A 251 -1.83 8.15 -7.60
CA PRO A 251 -2.32 9.26 -8.42
C PRO A 251 -3.05 8.83 -9.69
N THR A 252 -2.62 7.77 -10.40
CA THR A 252 -3.30 7.37 -11.65
C THR A 252 -3.78 5.92 -11.68
N ILE A 253 -3.19 5.04 -10.88
CA ILE A 253 -3.60 3.64 -10.79
C ILE A 253 -4.51 3.38 -9.58
N SER A 254 -5.37 2.37 -9.67
CA SER A 254 -6.06 1.82 -8.51
C SER A 254 -5.14 0.84 -7.79
N PRO A 255 -5.04 0.89 -6.46
CA PRO A 255 -4.33 -0.14 -5.74
C PRO A 255 -5.04 -1.49 -5.84
N HIS A 256 -4.28 -2.56 -5.71
CA HIS A 256 -4.85 -3.89 -5.67
C HIS A 256 -5.70 -4.07 -4.40
N ILE A 257 -6.89 -4.67 -4.52
CA ILE A 257 -7.72 -5.04 -3.37
C ILE A 257 -7.99 -6.52 -3.48
N GLY A 258 -7.28 -7.31 -2.67
CA GLY A 258 -7.39 -8.76 -2.65
C GLY A 258 -7.94 -9.26 -1.32
N LEU A 259 -8.37 -10.52 -1.30
CA LEU A 259 -8.73 -11.19 -0.05
C LEU A 259 -7.48 -11.43 0.80
N TYR A 260 -7.50 -10.92 2.04
CA TYR A 260 -6.43 -11.08 3.04
C TYR A 260 -6.88 -11.85 4.28
N GLU A 261 -7.90 -12.72 4.17
CA GLU A 261 -8.31 -13.59 5.27
C GLU A 261 -7.15 -14.41 5.80
N ASP A 262 -7.13 -14.58 7.11
CA ASP A 262 -6.22 -15.52 7.75
C ASP A 262 -6.68 -16.96 7.43
N PRO A 263 -5.89 -17.78 6.71
CA PRO A 263 -6.18 -19.22 6.55
C PRO A 263 -6.47 -19.98 7.85
N ASP A 264 -6.00 -19.50 9.00
CA ASP A 264 -6.23 -20.12 10.31
C ASP A 264 -7.45 -19.53 11.04
N SER A 265 -8.22 -18.64 10.40
CA SER A 265 -9.43 -18.01 10.94
C SER A 265 -10.67 -18.30 10.09
N ASP A 266 -11.80 -18.51 10.77
CA ASP A 266 -13.12 -18.61 10.13
C ASP A 266 -13.78 -17.24 9.90
N GLU A 267 -13.11 -16.14 10.29
CA GLU A 267 -13.63 -14.78 10.13
C GLU A 267 -13.59 -14.33 8.67
N SER A 268 -14.75 -13.97 8.12
CA SER A 268 -14.82 -13.43 6.76
C SER A 268 -14.60 -11.92 6.73
N THR A 269 -13.66 -11.48 5.90
CA THR A 269 -13.32 -10.05 5.73
C THR A 269 -14.02 -9.44 4.53
N ASP A 270 -14.19 -8.12 4.50
CA ASP A 270 -14.71 -7.37 3.34
C ASP A 270 -13.70 -6.30 2.88
N PRO A 271 -12.59 -6.69 2.23
CA PRO A 271 -11.50 -5.78 1.88
C PRO A 271 -11.93 -4.58 1.04
N LEU A 272 -12.90 -4.75 0.14
CA LEU A 272 -13.40 -3.65 -0.68
C LEU A 272 -14.23 -2.68 0.17
N GLY A 273 -15.10 -3.17 1.04
CA GLY A 273 -15.82 -2.31 1.98
C GLY A 273 -14.87 -1.55 2.91
N ASP A 274 -13.87 -2.26 3.46
CA ASP A 274 -12.82 -1.68 4.30
C ASP A 274 -12.05 -0.57 3.56
N TYR A 275 -11.71 -0.80 2.29
CA TYR A 275 -11.04 0.17 1.43
C TYR A 275 -11.89 1.41 1.17
N LEU A 276 -13.17 1.23 0.82
CA LEU A 276 -14.10 2.33 0.54
C LEU A 276 -14.34 3.19 1.79
N ASP A 277 -14.49 2.58 2.97
CA ASP A 277 -14.59 3.30 4.23
C ASP A 277 -13.29 4.05 4.56
N SER A 278 -12.14 3.48 4.19
CA SER A 278 -10.82 4.09 4.38
C SER A 278 -10.61 5.29 3.44
N LEU A 279 -11.06 5.22 2.19
CA LEU A 279 -11.02 6.34 1.25
C LEU A 279 -11.78 7.56 1.78
N GLU A 280 -12.99 7.34 2.30
CA GLU A 280 -13.81 8.41 2.90
C GLU A 280 -13.14 9.01 4.14
N ARG A 281 -12.48 8.19 4.98
CA ARG A 281 -11.67 8.69 6.11
C ARG A 281 -10.54 9.59 5.62
N ILE A 282 -9.80 9.20 4.58
CA ILE A 282 -8.72 10.00 4.01
C ILE A 282 -9.22 11.30 3.37
N ALA A 283 -10.35 11.27 2.66
CA ALA A 283 -10.94 12.47 2.06
C ALA A 283 -11.25 13.56 3.10
N ARG A 284 -11.65 13.17 4.31
CA ARG A 284 -11.96 14.10 5.42
C ARG A 284 -10.73 14.80 5.99
N LEU A 285 -9.55 14.20 5.88
CA LEU A 285 -8.29 14.80 6.36
C LEU A 285 -7.92 16.04 5.56
N ARG A 286 -8.30 16.09 4.27
CA ARG A 286 -7.96 17.19 3.34
C ARG A 286 -6.46 17.55 3.39
N PRO A 287 -5.54 16.58 3.18
CA PRO A 287 -4.11 16.88 3.17
C PRO A 287 -3.79 17.88 2.06
N ALA A 288 -2.80 18.75 2.29
CA ALA A 288 -2.36 19.72 1.29
C ALA A 288 -1.56 19.04 0.16
N GLU A 289 -0.89 17.93 0.47
CA GLU A 289 -0.09 17.13 -0.45
C GLU A 289 -0.13 15.66 -0.03
N VAL A 290 -0.25 14.78 -1.03
CA VAL A 290 -0.18 13.33 -0.89
C VAL A 290 1.14 12.85 -1.46
N LEU A 291 1.86 12.08 -0.65
CA LEU A 291 3.12 11.43 -0.95
C LEU A 291 2.87 9.91 -1.06
N PRO A 292 2.50 9.41 -2.25
CA PRO A 292 2.24 7.98 -2.45
C PRO A 292 3.53 7.16 -2.42
N ALA A 293 3.40 5.84 -2.33
CA ALA A 293 4.52 4.93 -2.50
C ALA A 293 4.86 4.66 -3.98
N HIS A 294 3.98 4.99 -4.92
CA HIS A 294 4.26 4.85 -6.34
C HIS A 294 3.90 6.12 -7.11
N GLN A 295 4.60 6.29 -8.24
CA GLN A 295 4.40 7.38 -9.19
C GLN A 295 4.88 8.73 -8.68
N TYR A 296 4.01 9.67 -8.31
CA TYR A 296 4.39 11.05 -8.00
C TYR A 296 3.47 11.70 -6.96
N ALA A 297 4.01 12.68 -6.24
CA ALA A 297 3.25 13.51 -5.30
C ALA A 297 2.17 14.34 -6.01
N PHE A 298 1.03 14.54 -5.36
CA PHE A 298 -0.10 15.30 -5.89
C PHE A 298 -0.90 15.97 -4.76
N THR A 299 -1.74 16.95 -5.07
CA THR A 299 -2.40 17.79 -4.06
C THR A 299 -3.90 17.58 -3.92
N ASP A 300 -4.59 17.07 -4.95
CA ASP A 300 -6.05 16.91 -4.93
C ASP A 300 -6.48 15.51 -4.46
N ALA A 301 -6.30 15.25 -3.16
CA ALA A 301 -6.70 13.99 -2.53
C ALA A 301 -8.21 13.71 -2.69
N ARG A 302 -9.04 14.76 -2.62
CA ARG A 302 -10.49 14.62 -2.70
C ARG A 302 -10.93 14.17 -4.08
N ALA A 303 -10.46 14.83 -5.13
CA ALA A 303 -10.77 14.40 -6.50
C ALA A 303 -10.32 12.95 -6.74
N ARG A 304 -9.13 12.57 -6.24
CA ARG A 304 -8.65 11.20 -6.41
C ARG A 304 -9.49 10.15 -5.68
N VAL A 305 -9.96 10.47 -4.47
CA VAL A 305 -10.91 9.60 -3.73
C VAL A 305 -12.23 9.45 -4.49
N ASP A 306 -12.78 10.55 -5.01
CA ASP A 306 -14.02 10.52 -5.78
C ASP A 306 -13.87 9.64 -7.05
N GLU A 307 -12.74 9.74 -7.76
CA GLU A 307 -12.40 8.90 -8.91
C GLU A 307 -12.34 7.40 -8.56
N LEU A 308 -11.64 7.03 -7.48
CA LEU A 308 -11.51 5.63 -7.06
C LEU A 308 -12.84 5.06 -6.57
N THR A 309 -13.64 5.86 -5.86
CA THR A 309 -14.98 5.48 -5.42
C THR A 309 -15.89 5.21 -6.62
N ALA A 310 -15.87 6.10 -7.62
CA ALA A 310 -16.63 5.92 -8.87
C ALA A 310 -16.15 4.69 -9.64
N HIS A 311 -14.84 4.46 -9.72
CA HIS A 311 -14.25 3.30 -10.36
C HIS A 311 -14.75 1.98 -9.76
N HIS A 312 -14.73 1.84 -8.43
CA HIS A 312 -15.23 0.63 -7.77
C HIS A 312 -16.74 0.48 -7.88
N ALA A 313 -17.51 1.58 -7.85
CA ALA A 313 -18.95 1.54 -8.08
C ALA A 313 -19.28 1.02 -9.49
N GLU A 314 -18.54 1.46 -10.52
CA GLU A 314 -18.67 0.95 -11.89
C GLU A 314 -18.33 -0.54 -11.96
N ARG A 315 -17.19 -0.96 -11.38
CA ARG A 315 -16.80 -2.39 -11.35
C ARG A 315 -17.85 -3.25 -10.66
N LEU A 316 -18.39 -2.82 -9.52
CA LEU A 316 -19.46 -3.54 -8.81
C LEU A 316 -20.72 -3.68 -9.67
N SER A 317 -21.10 -2.63 -10.40
CA SER A 317 -22.23 -2.64 -11.32
C SER A 317 -22.01 -3.61 -12.48
N ASP A 318 -20.83 -3.57 -13.11
CA ASP A 318 -20.44 -4.48 -14.18
C ASP A 318 -20.47 -5.95 -13.73
N LEU A 319 -19.89 -6.26 -12.57
CA LEU A 319 -19.88 -7.61 -12.01
C LEU A 319 -21.31 -8.11 -11.76
N ARG A 320 -22.17 -7.29 -11.14
CA ARG A 320 -23.57 -7.68 -10.90
C ARG A 320 -24.32 -7.92 -12.22
N ALA A 321 -24.06 -7.12 -13.26
CA ALA A 321 -24.66 -7.32 -14.57
C ALA A 321 -24.28 -8.68 -15.17
N LEU A 322 -22.99 -9.05 -15.13
CA LEU A 322 -22.51 -10.38 -15.57
C LEU A 322 -23.20 -11.52 -14.82
N LEU A 323 -23.41 -11.35 -13.52
CA LEU A 323 -24.06 -12.34 -12.65
C LEU A 323 -25.59 -12.37 -12.78
N THR A 324 -26.19 -11.40 -13.45
CA THR A 324 -27.61 -11.41 -13.83
C THR A 324 -27.84 -12.28 -15.07
N GLU A 325 -26.88 -12.30 -16.00
CA GLU A 325 -26.99 -13.09 -17.23
C GLU A 325 -26.82 -14.59 -16.98
N ARG A 326 -25.90 -14.97 -16.08
CA ARG A 326 -25.63 -16.37 -15.73
C ARG A 326 -24.88 -16.48 -14.41
N ALA A 327 -24.98 -17.65 -13.78
CA ALA A 327 -24.15 -17.95 -12.61
C ALA A 327 -22.69 -18.20 -13.03
N LEU A 328 -21.73 -17.62 -12.29
CA LEU A 328 -20.30 -17.69 -12.59
C LEU A 328 -19.48 -18.06 -11.36
N THR A 329 -18.38 -18.80 -11.56
CA THR A 329 -17.33 -18.94 -10.54
C THR A 329 -16.51 -17.64 -10.44
N PRO A 330 -15.79 -17.40 -9.33
CA PRO A 330 -14.90 -16.23 -9.23
C PRO A 330 -13.86 -16.15 -10.36
N TRP A 331 -13.33 -17.29 -10.81
CA TRP A 331 -12.42 -17.35 -11.96
C TRP A 331 -13.10 -16.91 -13.26
N GLN A 332 -14.29 -17.42 -13.55
CA GLN A 332 -15.04 -17.04 -14.76
C GLN A 332 -15.48 -15.57 -14.72
N LEU A 333 -15.74 -15.05 -13.52
CA LEU A 333 -16.03 -13.63 -13.31
C LEU A 333 -14.78 -12.79 -13.64
N ALA A 334 -13.61 -13.16 -13.10
CA ALA A 334 -12.34 -12.52 -13.42
C ALA A 334 -12.04 -12.56 -14.93
N GLU A 335 -12.31 -13.68 -15.61
CA GLU A 335 -12.18 -13.79 -17.08
C GLU A 335 -13.07 -12.82 -17.85
N SER A 336 -14.25 -12.51 -17.29
CA SER A 336 -15.28 -11.67 -17.93
C SER A 336 -15.13 -10.19 -17.59
N MET A 337 -14.32 -9.85 -16.59
CA MET A 337 -14.07 -8.47 -16.17
C MET A 337 -13.22 -7.69 -17.17
N ARG A 338 -13.40 -6.36 -17.17
CA ARG A 338 -12.56 -5.45 -17.95
C ARG A 338 -11.24 -5.21 -17.22
N TRP A 339 -10.14 -5.50 -17.92
CA TRP A 339 -8.76 -5.31 -17.46
C TRP A 339 -8.00 -4.39 -18.42
N ASN A 340 -6.84 -3.89 -17.98
CA ASN A 340 -5.97 -3.07 -18.81
C ASN A 340 -5.37 -3.79 -20.04
N ARG A 341 -5.56 -5.11 -20.13
CA ARG A 341 -5.23 -5.95 -21.27
C ARG A 341 -6.19 -7.14 -21.34
N PRO A 342 -6.40 -7.74 -22.52
CA PRO A 342 -7.18 -8.97 -22.65
C PRO A 342 -6.69 -10.09 -21.73
N TRP A 343 -7.61 -10.91 -21.19
CA TRP A 343 -7.31 -11.98 -20.22
C TRP A 343 -6.23 -12.96 -20.68
N ASP A 344 -6.27 -13.35 -21.96
CA ASP A 344 -5.29 -14.24 -22.61
C ASP A 344 -3.88 -13.63 -22.64
N ARG A 345 -3.76 -12.30 -22.52
CA ARG A 345 -2.50 -11.53 -22.45
C ARG A 345 -2.08 -11.16 -21.02
N ILE A 346 -2.89 -11.48 -20.01
CA ILE A 346 -2.50 -11.31 -18.60
C ILE A 346 -1.45 -12.38 -18.25
N PRO A 347 -0.27 -12.00 -17.72
CA PRO A 347 0.74 -12.96 -17.27
C PRO A 347 0.21 -13.94 -16.24
N PHE A 348 0.80 -15.13 -16.19
CA PHE A 348 0.35 -16.23 -15.33
C PHE A 348 0.15 -15.81 -13.86
N ALA A 349 1.17 -15.18 -13.24
CA ALA A 349 1.07 -14.74 -11.85
C ALA A 349 0.04 -13.62 -11.65
N SER A 350 -0.06 -12.69 -12.62
CA SER A 350 -1.01 -11.57 -12.57
C SER A 350 -2.47 -12.03 -12.64
N ARG A 351 -2.77 -13.20 -13.22
CA ARG A 351 -4.12 -13.78 -13.16
C ARG A 351 -4.53 -14.13 -11.73
N ASN A 352 -3.60 -14.54 -10.87
CA ASN A 352 -3.90 -14.84 -9.47
C ASN A 352 -4.36 -13.56 -8.74
N ILE A 353 -3.69 -12.44 -9.01
CA ILE A 353 -4.04 -11.12 -8.47
C ILE A 353 -5.41 -10.68 -9.01
N ALA A 354 -5.65 -10.84 -10.32
CA ALA A 354 -6.93 -10.50 -10.94
C ALA A 354 -8.11 -11.29 -10.34
N VAL A 355 -7.93 -12.59 -10.07
CA VAL A 355 -8.95 -13.43 -9.42
C VAL A 355 -9.18 -12.98 -7.99
N ALA A 356 -8.12 -12.71 -7.22
CA ALA A 356 -8.26 -12.20 -5.84
C ALA A 356 -9.02 -10.87 -5.79
N GLU A 357 -8.84 -10.00 -6.79
CA GLU A 357 -9.58 -8.75 -6.91
C GLU A 357 -11.06 -8.97 -7.28
N ALA A 358 -11.34 -9.88 -8.22
CA ALA A 358 -12.70 -10.28 -8.55
C ALA A 358 -13.43 -10.85 -7.32
N GLU A 359 -12.75 -11.67 -6.52
CA GLU A 359 -13.27 -12.23 -5.27
C GLU A 359 -13.58 -11.15 -4.24
N ALA A 360 -12.73 -10.14 -4.07
CA ALA A 360 -12.98 -9.04 -3.15
C ALA A 360 -14.26 -8.25 -3.53
N HIS A 361 -14.44 -7.95 -4.82
CA HIS A 361 -15.65 -7.26 -5.30
C HIS A 361 -16.89 -8.15 -5.16
N LEU A 362 -16.77 -9.43 -5.50
CA LEU A 362 -17.85 -10.41 -5.36
C LEU A 362 -18.30 -10.53 -3.90
N ARG A 363 -17.36 -10.62 -2.96
CA ARG A 363 -17.66 -10.72 -1.53
C ARG A 363 -18.37 -9.47 -1.01
N HIS A 364 -17.94 -8.29 -1.46
CA HIS A 364 -18.64 -7.06 -1.13
C HIS A 364 -20.09 -7.06 -1.64
N LEU A 365 -20.33 -7.51 -2.88
CA LEU A 365 -21.70 -7.67 -3.41
C LEU A 365 -22.54 -8.66 -2.59
N VAL A 366 -21.94 -9.77 -2.13
CA VAL A 366 -22.61 -10.74 -1.26
C VAL A 366 -22.99 -10.10 0.08
N LYS A 367 -22.07 -9.36 0.71
CA LYS A 367 -22.34 -8.65 1.98
C LYS A 367 -23.45 -7.60 1.83
N LEU A 368 -23.51 -6.93 0.68
CA LEU A 368 -24.59 -6.00 0.33
C LEU A 368 -25.93 -6.70 -0.01
N GLY A 369 -25.98 -8.04 -0.02
CA GLY A 369 -27.16 -8.81 -0.38
C GLY A 369 -27.55 -8.71 -1.86
N ARG A 370 -26.61 -8.30 -2.73
CA ARG A 370 -26.84 -8.06 -4.16
C ARG A 370 -26.50 -9.25 -5.05
N VAL A 371 -25.79 -10.21 -4.49
CA VAL A 371 -25.33 -11.46 -5.11
C VAL A 371 -25.38 -12.56 -4.05
N GLU A 372 -25.67 -13.79 -4.45
CA GLU A 372 -25.68 -14.95 -3.56
C GLU A 372 -24.96 -16.15 -4.20
N PRO A 373 -24.34 -17.04 -3.39
CA PRO A 373 -23.84 -18.32 -3.88
C PRO A 373 -25.01 -19.22 -4.31
N VAL A 374 -24.84 -19.95 -5.42
CA VAL A 374 -25.82 -20.92 -5.91
C VAL A 374 -25.68 -22.22 -5.11
N PRO A 375 -26.73 -22.65 -4.37
CA PRO A 375 -26.66 -23.85 -3.54
C PRO A 375 -26.31 -25.11 -4.34
N GLY A 376 -25.38 -25.91 -3.82
CA GLY A 376 -24.97 -27.18 -4.43
C GLY A 376 -24.04 -27.08 -5.63
N SER A 377 -23.61 -25.87 -6.03
CA SER A 377 -22.60 -25.70 -7.07
C SER A 377 -21.18 -26.01 -6.56
N SER A 378 -20.38 -26.70 -7.39
CA SER A 378 -18.97 -27.03 -7.10
C SER A 378 -18.14 -27.04 -8.38
N PRO A 379 -17.14 -26.14 -8.54
CA PRO A 379 -16.81 -25.01 -7.66
C PRO A 379 -17.99 -24.06 -7.45
N VAL A 380 -17.95 -23.27 -6.37
CA VAL A 380 -19.08 -22.36 -6.04
C VAL A 380 -19.27 -21.34 -7.15
N THR A 381 -20.50 -21.25 -7.64
CA THR A 381 -20.96 -20.22 -8.57
C THR A 381 -21.84 -19.22 -7.84
N TYR A 382 -21.90 -18.00 -8.36
CA TYR A 382 -22.67 -16.90 -7.78
C TYR A 382 -23.64 -16.34 -8.82
N ARG A 383 -24.77 -15.80 -8.37
CA ARG A 383 -25.77 -15.12 -9.21
C ARG A 383 -26.25 -13.83 -8.55
N ALA A 384 -26.72 -12.88 -9.34
CA ALA A 384 -27.37 -11.69 -8.80
C ALA A 384 -28.65 -12.07 -8.04
N THR A 385 -28.93 -11.35 -6.96
CA THR A 385 -30.23 -11.40 -6.27
C THR A 385 -31.21 -10.45 -6.97
N ASP A 386 -32.48 -10.85 -6.98
CA ASP A 386 -33.60 -10.11 -7.58
C ASP A 386 -33.80 -8.71 -6.97
#